data_AF-A0A2H5WDG4-F1
#
_entry.id   AF-A0A2H5WDG4-F1
#
_cell.length_a   1.000
_cell.length_b   1.000
_cell.length_c   1.000
_cell.angle_alpha   90.00
_cell.angle_beta   90.00
_cell.angle_gamma   90.00
#
_symmetry.space_group_name_H-M   'P 1'
#
loop_
_entity.id
_entity.type
_entity.pdbx_description
1 polymer ?
#
loop_
_entity_poly.entity_id
_entity_poly.type
_entity_poly.pdbx_seq_one_letter_code
_entity_poly.pdbx_strand_id
1 'polypeptide(L)'
;MAIKGKGKPKGGSRTITPGPKPTYVPVRPPLLARRSFWTTVGAVALVLLVAGVWYGVARERAQAREAELARRLRNAALDLRSAIDPILAPLGTPTPPSGFEAFPDLRTALEDAADGGGAPADLADVAGPVAERASKAADDLEAVDAAGIVGGKGFDMAVVLNAVNARARMVQGLRLFHQAALLAADAAEQDGELAARLVTRAKDVFDLAGRVFADGYHDYVEVQLAAGVFEPVIPTG
;
A
#
# COMPACT_ATOMS: atom_id res chain seq x y z
N MET A 1 67.00 -83.91 84.85
CA MET A 1 65.80 -84.18 85.68
C MET A 1 64.73 -83.18 85.30
N ALA A 2 63.53 -83.68 84.99
CA ALA A 2 62.34 -82.90 84.62
C ALA A 2 61.58 -82.39 85.85
N ILE A 3 60.82 -81.29 85.67
CA ILE A 3 59.53 -80.93 86.32
C ILE A 3 59.09 -79.61 85.62
N LYS A 4 58.10 -79.64 84.72
CA LYS A 4 56.64 -79.43 84.99
C LYS A 4 56.42 -78.03 85.58
N GLY A 5 55.74 -77.07 84.97
CA GLY A 5 54.52 -77.09 84.15
C GLY A 5 53.50 -76.15 84.82
N LYS A 6 52.95 -75.18 84.08
CA LYS A 6 51.78 -74.29 84.37
C LYS A 6 51.82 -73.21 83.28
N GLY A 7 50.80 -72.83 82.52
CA GLY A 7 49.38 -73.11 82.37
C GLY A 7 48.87 -72.12 81.31
N LYS A 8 47.94 -72.51 80.44
CA LYS A 8 47.36 -71.67 79.37
C LYS A 8 46.65 -70.43 79.95
N PRO A 9 46.48 -69.37 79.14
CA PRO A 9 45.11 -69.13 78.69
C PRO A 9 44.98 -69.08 77.17
N LYS A 10 43.99 -69.85 76.68
CA LYS A 10 43.36 -69.68 75.37
C LYS A 10 42.60 -68.35 75.42
N GLY A 11 42.94 -67.42 74.52
CA GLY A 11 42.27 -66.13 74.41
C GLY A 11 42.11 -65.68 72.98
N GLY A 12 41.07 -66.21 72.30
CA GLY A 12 40.29 -65.50 71.29
C GLY A 12 40.96 -65.05 70.00
N SER A 13 41.30 -65.97 69.11
CA SER A 13 41.31 -65.63 67.68
C SER A 13 39.85 -65.50 67.22
N ARG A 14 39.33 -64.28 67.17
CA ARG A 14 38.05 -64.01 66.50
C ARG A 14 38.21 -64.38 65.03
N THR A 15 37.58 -65.48 64.62
CA THR A 15 37.35 -65.79 63.21
C THR A 15 36.37 -64.74 62.70
N ILE A 16 36.89 -63.66 62.11
CA ILE A 16 36.07 -62.67 61.43
C ILE A 16 35.67 -63.30 60.09
N THR A 17 34.43 -63.77 60.00
CA THR A 17 33.81 -64.15 58.74
C THR A 17 33.86 -62.92 57.82
N PRO A 18 34.49 -62.98 56.64
CA PRO A 18 34.45 -61.86 55.71
C PRO A 18 32.99 -61.58 55.36
N GLY A 19 32.51 -60.36 55.64
CA GLY A 19 31.19 -59.94 55.21
C GLY A 19 31.04 -60.08 53.68
N PRO A 20 29.81 -60.27 53.17
CA PRO A 20 29.58 -60.41 51.74
C PRO A 20 30.23 -59.25 51.00
N LYS A 21 31.09 -59.55 50.02
CA LYS A 21 31.75 -58.53 49.20
C LYS A 21 30.67 -57.60 48.65
N PRO A 22 30.82 -56.26 48.77
CA PRO A 22 29.85 -55.35 48.19
C PRO A 22 29.74 -55.66 46.71
N THR A 23 28.53 -56.08 46.29
CA THR A 23 28.19 -56.19 44.88
C THR A 23 28.36 -54.81 44.28
N TYR A 24 29.36 -54.65 43.40
CA TYR A 24 29.50 -53.45 42.58
C TYR A 24 28.22 -53.31 41.78
N VAL A 25 27.34 -52.42 42.22
CA VAL A 25 26.18 -52.01 41.41
C VAL A 25 26.75 -51.09 40.34
N PRO A 26 26.72 -51.45 39.05
CA PRO A 26 27.23 -50.58 38.00
C PRO A 26 26.40 -49.29 38.02
N VAL A 27 27.02 -48.19 38.46
CA VAL A 27 26.41 -46.87 38.42
C VAL A 27 26.24 -46.50 36.96
N ARG A 28 25.00 -46.23 36.53
CA ARG A 28 24.72 -45.85 35.14
C ARG A 28 25.54 -44.60 34.80
N PRO A 29 26.30 -44.58 33.70
CA PRO A 29 27.10 -43.41 33.34
C PRO A 29 26.17 -42.21 33.08
N PRO A 30 26.59 -41.00 33.49
CA PRO A 30 25.80 -39.78 33.33
C PRO A 30 25.48 -39.56 31.85
N LEU A 31 24.33 -38.95 31.55
CA LEU A 31 23.81 -38.82 30.19
C LEU A 31 24.81 -38.17 29.23
N LEU A 32 25.56 -37.17 29.71
CA LEU A 32 26.61 -36.46 28.95
C LEU A 32 27.84 -37.31 28.60
N ALA A 33 28.10 -38.41 29.33
CA ALA A 33 29.20 -39.32 29.02
C ALA A 33 28.84 -40.39 27.98
N ARG A 34 27.56 -40.46 27.58
CA ARG A 34 27.08 -41.44 26.59
C ARG A 34 27.29 -40.89 25.19
N ARG A 35 28.01 -41.63 24.35
CA ARG A 35 28.16 -41.30 22.91
C ARG A 35 26.81 -41.11 22.20
N SER A 36 25.79 -41.88 22.61
CA SER A 36 24.44 -41.77 22.06
C SER A 36 23.77 -40.41 22.32
N PHE A 37 24.10 -39.75 23.44
CA PHE A 37 23.60 -38.41 23.74
C PHE A 37 24.18 -37.38 22.76
N TRP A 38 25.49 -37.43 22.52
CA TRP A 38 26.15 -36.54 21.55
C TRP A 38 25.70 -36.79 20.12
N THR A 39 25.40 -38.04 19.73
CA THR A 39 24.81 -38.32 18.41
C THR A 39 23.40 -37.75 18.29
N THR A 40 22.57 -37.80 19.35
CA THR A 40 21.24 -37.17 19.31
C THR A 40 21.32 -35.65 19.28
N VAL A 41 22.21 -35.04 20.06
CA VAL A 41 22.41 -33.59 20.05
C VAL A 41 22.95 -33.14 18.68
N GLY A 42 23.92 -33.86 18.12
CA GLY A 42 24.46 -33.59 16.78
C GLY A 42 23.40 -33.70 15.69
N ALA A 43 22.53 -34.73 15.76
CA ALA A 43 21.42 -34.89 14.82
C ALA A 43 20.42 -33.74 14.91
N VAL A 44 20.03 -33.31 16.13
CA VAL A 44 19.14 -32.17 16.33
C VAL A 44 19.78 -30.87 15.82
N ALA A 45 21.06 -30.64 16.12
CA ALA A 45 21.79 -29.48 15.63
C ALA A 45 21.87 -29.43 14.10
N LEU A 46 22.09 -30.58 13.46
CA LEU A 46 22.10 -30.70 12.00
C LEU A 46 20.73 -30.35 11.39
N VAL A 47 19.65 -30.86 11.97
CA VAL A 47 18.28 -30.56 11.52
C VAL A 47 17.97 -29.06 11.66
N LEU A 48 18.34 -28.45 12.78
CA LEU A 48 18.15 -27.01 12.98
C LEU A 48 18.96 -26.16 11.98
N LEU A 49 20.18 -26.57 11.65
CA LEU A 49 20.99 -25.91 10.62
C LEU A 49 20.32 -25.98 9.23
N VAL A 50 19.85 -27.17 8.83
CA VAL A 50 19.15 -27.34 7.54
C VAL A 50 17.87 -26.52 7.51
N ALA A 51 17.08 -26.52 8.60
CA ALA A 51 15.88 -25.71 8.71
C ALA A 51 16.18 -24.20 8.64
N GLY A 52 17.26 -23.74 9.30
CA GLY A 52 17.70 -22.35 9.28
C GLY A 52 18.13 -21.88 7.89
N VAL A 53 18.89 -22.69 7.16
CA VAL A 53 19.28 -22.40 5.76
C VAL A 53 18.06 -22.36 4.86
N TRP A 54 17.14 -23.31 4.99
CA TRP A 54 15.92 -23.34 4.18
C TRP A 54 15.01 -22.14 4.46
N TYR A 55 14.84 -21.77 5.73
CA TYR A 55 14.11 -20.56 6.13
C TYR A 55 14.77 -19.29 5.60
N GLY A 56 16.11 -19.18 5.67
CA GLY A 56 16.86 -18.05 5.13
C GLY A 56 16.64 -17.89 3.62
N VAL A 57 16.80 -18.97 2.84
CA VAL A 57 16.56 -18.96 1.39
C VAL A 57 15.10 -18.66 1.04
N ALA A 58 14.15 -19.21 1.80
CA ALA A 58 12.73 -18.93 1.61
C ALA A 58 12.41 -17.43 1.86
N ARG A 59 13.01 -16.84 2.90
CA ARG A 59 12.86 -15.43 3.23
C ARG A 59 13.49 -14.51 2.20
N GLU A 60 14.70 -14.81 1.72
CA GLU A 60 15.35 -14.04 0.65
C GLU A 60 14.51 -14.05 -0.63
N ARG A 61 13.94 -15.20 -1.00
CA ARG A 61 13.05 -15.30 -2.17
C ARG A 61 11.76 -14.50 -1.99
N ALA A 62 11.19 -14.50 -0.79
CA ALA A 62 10.00 -13.69 -0.50
C ALA A 62 10.32 -12.19 -0.62
N GLN A 63 11.42 -11.74 0.00
CA GLN A 63 11.87 -10.34 -0.08
C GLN A 63 12.22 -9.92 -1.51
N ALA A 64 12.87 -10.78 -2.30
CA ALA A 64 13.19 -10.50 -3.68
C ALA A 64 11.92 -10.33 -4.54
N ARG A 65 10.90 -11.16 -4.31
CA ARG A 65 9.60 -11.06 -4.99
C ARG A 65 8.86 -9.79 -4.59
N GLU A 66 8.83 -9.45 -3.30
CA GLU A 66 8.23 -8.21 -2.81
C GLU A 66 8.92 -6.98 -3.39
N ALA A 67 10.25 -6.95 -3.41
CA ALA A 67 11.02 -5.86 -4.01
C ALA A 67 10.79 -5.75 -5.52
N GLU A 68 10.66 -6.87 -6.22
CA GLU A 68 10.33 -6.89 -7.65
C GLU A 68 8.91 -6.37 -7.91
N LEU A 69 7.92 -6.79 -7.13
CA LEU A 69 6.56 -6.29 -7.21
C LEU A 69 6.48 -4.79 -6.92
N ALA A 70 7.17 -4.30 -5.89
CA ALA A 70 7.24 -2.88 -5.57
C ALA A 70 7.86 -2.06 -6.71
N ARG A 71 8.93 -2.57 -7.36
CA ARG A 71 9.52 -1.92 -8.54
C ARG A 71 8.56 -1.88 -9.72
N ARG A 72 7.86 -2.99 -9.98
CA ARG A 72 6.85 -3.05 -11.05
C ARG A 72 5.70 -2.10 -10.79
N LEU A 73 5.22 -2.03 -9.55
CA LEU A 73 4.16 -1.11 -9.13
C LEU A 73 4.61 0.35 -9.30
N ARG A 74 5.84 0.67 -8.86
CA ARG A 74 6.47 1.97 -9.07
C ARG A 74 6.48 2.37 -10.55
N ASN A 75 6.95 1.48 -11.42
CA ASN A 75 6.99 1.75 -12.86
C ASN A 75 5.60 1.93 -13.45
N ALA A 76 4.63 1.08 -13.09
CA ALA A 76 3.25 1.21 -13.56
C ALA A 76 2.60 2.53 -13.10
N ALA A 77 2.86 2.96 -11.87
CA ALA A 77 2.38 4.25 -11.36
C ALA A 77 3.05 5.43 -12.08
N LEU A 78 4.34 5.34 -12.41
CA LEU A 78 5.02 6.35 -13.23
C LEU A 78 4.49 6.39 -14.67
N ASP A 79 4.22 5.24 -15.26
CA ASP A 79 3.60 5.14 -16.59
C ASP A 79 2.21 5.80 -16.58
N LEU A 80 1.39 5.46 -15.59
CA LEU A 80 0.07 6.08 -15.38
C LEU A 80 0.19 7.60 -15.19
N ARG A 81 1.15 8.04 -14.37
CA ARG A 81 1.42 9.46 -14.12
C ARG A 81 1.82 10.20 -15.40
N SER A 82 2.71 9.60 -16.19
CA SER A 82 3.16 10.18 -17.46
C SER A 82 2.04 10.29 -18.50
N ALA A 83 1.02 9.45 -18.41
CA ALA A 83 -0.15 9.49 -19.28
C ALA A 83 -1.20 10.53 -18.81
N ILE A 84 -1.43 10.64 -17.50
CA ILE A 84 -2.50 11.46 -16.92
C ILE A 84 -2.06 12.91 -16.64
N ASP A 85 -0.89 13.13 -16.03
CA ASP A 85 -0.47 14.48 -15.60
C ASP A 85 -0.47 15.51 -16.74
N PRO A 86 0.01 15.21 -17.97
CA PRO A 86 -0.01 16.17 -19.07
C PRO A 86 -1.42 16.58 -19.49
N ILE A 87 -2.41 15.70 -19.31
CA ILE A 87 -3.82 15.96 -19.62
C ILE A 87 -4.43 16.89 -18.56
N LEU A 88 -4.06 16.70 -17.29
CA LEU A 88 -4.60 17.48 -16.17
C LEU A 88 -3.95 18.85 -16.01
N ALA A 89 -2.66 18.99 -16.34
CA ALA A 89 -1.90 20.24 -16.18
C ALA A 89 -2.60 21.51 -16.72
N PRO A 90 -3.24 21.53 -17.91
CA PRO A 90 -3.92 22.73 -18.41
C PRO A 90 -5.31 22.98 -17.80
N LEU A 91 -5.84 22.06 -16.99
CA LEU A 91 -7.21 22.12 -16.49
C LEU A 91 -7.32 22.82 -15.14
N GLY A 92 -6.24 22.86 -14.37
CA GLY A 92 -6.30 23.32 -12.99
C GLY A 92 -5.03 23.02 -12.21
N THR A 93 -5.14 23.11 -10.88
CA THR A 93 -4.00 22.87 -9.99
C THR A 93 -4.33 21.86 -8.90
N PRO A 94 -3.38 21.00 -8.50
CA PRO A 94 -3.53 20.16 -7.33
C PRO A 94 -3.70 20.99 -6.06
N THR A 95 -4.65 20.63 -5.21
CA THR A 95 -4.89 21.24 -3.90
C THR A 95 -4.51 20.27 -2.78
N PRO A 96 -3.66 20.64 -1.81
CA PRO A 96 -3.32 19.77 -0.69
C PRO A 96 -4.55 19.40 0.15
N PRO A 97 -4.63 18.18 0.74
CA PRO A 97 -3.63 17.11 0.71
C PRO A 97 -3.70 16.17 -0.51
N SER A 98 -4.87 16.03 -1.14
CA SER A 98 -5.09 15.10 -2.27
C SER A 98 -6.22 15.55 -3.19
N GLY A 99 -6.49 16.85 -3.25
CA GLY A 99 -7.52 17.45 -4.09
C GLY A 99 -6.97 17.96 -5.43
N PHE A 100 -7.89 18.32 -6.32
CA PHE A 100 -7.58 19.00 -7.56
C PHE A 100 -8.68 20.03 -7.84
N GLU A 101 -8.28 21.27 -8.07
CA GLU A 101 -9.19 22.35 -8.45
C GLU A 101 -9.18 22.51 -9.96
N ALA A 102 -10.20 21.93 -10.61
CA ALA A 102 -10.41 22.04 -12.05
C ALA A 102 -11.22 23.31 -12.40
N PHE A 103 -10.80 23.99 -13.46
CA PHE A 103 -11.46 25.14 -14.07
C PHE A 103 -11.86 26.25 -13.07
N PRO A 104 -10.91 26.80 -12.29
CA PRO A 104 -11.20 27.86 -11.31
C PRO A 104 -11.88 29.08 -11.94
N ASP A 105 -11.47 29.47 -13.16
CA ASP A 105 -12.05 30.62 -13.87
C ASP A 105 -13.56 30.46 -14.13
N LEU A 106 -13.99 29.24 -14.51
CA LEU A 106 -15.42 28.96 -14.71
C LEU A 106 -16.19 28.99 -13.40
N ARG A 107 -15.58 28.50 -12.30
CA ARG A 107 -16.21 28.59 -10.97
C ARG A 107 -16.46 30.05 -10.61
N THR A 108 -15.44 30.90 -10.72
CA THR A 108 -15.56 32.33 -10.41
C THR A 108 -16.61 33.00 -11.30
N ALA A 109 -16.59 32.75 -12.62
CA ALA A 109 -17.59 33.31 -13.53
C ALA A 109 -19.02 32.85 -13.20
N LEU A 110 -19.22 31.59 -12.80
CA LEU A 110 -20.52 31.07 -12.36
C LEU A 110 -20.97 31.66 -11.03
N GLU A 111 -20.05 31.90 -10.10
CA GLU A 111 -20.35 32.55 -8.81
C GLU A 111 -20.75 34.01 -9.02
N ASP A 112 -19.96 34.77 -9.80
CA ASP A 112 -20.27 36.17 -10.13
C ASP A 112 -21.63 36.28 -10.82
N ALA A 113 -21.90 35.43 -11.83
CA ALA A 113 -23.17 35.43 -12.54
C ALA A 113 -24.37 35.03 -11.65
N ALA A 114 -24.17 34.11 -10.69
CA ALA A 114 -25.21 33.67 -9.76
C ALA A 114 -25.59 34.78 -8.76
N ASP A 115 -24.62 35.59 -8.36
CA ASP A 115 -24.82 36.73 -7.45
C ASP A 115 -25.40 37.97 -8.17
N GLY A 116 -25.70 37.86 -9.46
CA GLY A 116 -26.18 38.96 -10.30
C GLY A 116 -25.09 39.96 -10.68
N GLY A 117 -23.82 39.58 -10.49
CA GLY A 117 -22.64 40.29 -10.97
C GLY A 117 -22.14 39.77 -12.33
N GLY A 118 -21.09 40.41 -12.85
CA GLY A 118 -20.45 40.03 -14.12
C GLY A 118 -21.24 40.41 -15.38
N ALA A 119 -20.56 40.64 -16.51
CA ALA A 119 -21.24 40.78 -17.79
C ALA A 119 -21.52 39.38 -18.37
N PRO A 120 -22.68 39.14 -19.01
CA PRO A 120 -22.94 37.87 -19.70
C PRO A 120 -21.85 37.50 -20.72
N ALA A 121 -21.26 38.50 -21.37
CA ALA A 121 -20.13 38.32 -22.29
C ALA A 121 -18.91 37.68 -21.60
N ASP A 122 -18.60 38.07 -20.36
CA ASP A 122 -17.49 37.51 -19.60
C ASP A 122 -17.71 36.01 -19.30
N LEU A 123 -18.95 35.63 -19.01
CA LEU A 123 -19.32 34.22 -18.80
C LEU A 123 -19.16 33.40 -20.09
N ALA A 124 -19.60 33.94 -21.24
CA ALA A 124 -19.43 33.28 -22.53
C ALA A 124 -17.95 33.09 -22.91
N ASP A 125 -17.13 34.13 -22.70
CA ASP A 125 -15.70 34.13 -23.02
C ASP A 125 -14.92 33.07 -22.23
N VAL A 126 -15.39 32.70 -21.03
CA VAL A 126 -14.80 31.62 -20.21
C VAL A 126 -15.42 30.26 -20.51
N ALA A 127 -16.75 30.19 -20.64
CA ALA A 127 -17.50 28.95 -20.74
C ALA A 127 -17.14 28.14 -22.00
N GLY A 128 -17.08 28.78 -23.17
CA GLY A 128 -16.77 28.11 -24.45
C GLY A 128 -15.41 27.38 -24.42
N PRO A 129 -14.29 28.07 -24.12
CA PRO A 129 -12.98 27.44 -24.01
C PRO A 129 -12.88 26.35 -22.94
N VAL A 130 -13.64 26.46 -21.84
CA VAL A 130 -13.69 25.41 -20.81
C VAL A 130 -14.44 24.18 -21.32
N ALA A 131 -15.56 24.36 -22.04
CA ALA A 131 -16.29 23.24 -22.64
C ALA A 131 -15.39 22.44 -23.59
N GLU A 132 -14.63 23.11 -24.46
CA GLU A 132 -13.70 22.46 -25.38
C GLU A 132 -12.57 21.72 -24.66
N ARG A 133 -11.92 22.38 -23.69
CA ARG A 133 -10.84 21.77 -22.89
C ARG A 133 -11.33 20.56 -22.11
N ALA A 134 -12.50 20.65 -21.48
CA ALA A 134 -13.09 19.56 -20.70
C ALA A 134 -13.45 18.35 -21.58
N SER A 135 -14.06 18.58 -22.75
CA SER A 135 -14.36 17.49 -23.70
C SER A 135 -13.08 16.82 -24.19
N LYS A 136 -12.11 17.61 -24.65
CA LYS A 136 -10.84 17.08 -25.15
C LYS A 136 -10.09 16.28 -24.08
N ALA A 137 -10.01 16.81 -22.87
CA ALA A 137 -9.38 16.11 -21.76
C ALA A 137 -10.11 14.82 -21.39
N ALA A 138 -11.44 14.79 -21.47
CA ALA A 138 -12.21 13.58 -21.26
C ALA A 138 -11.87 12.51 -22.30
N ASP A 139 -11.77 12.89 -23.58
CA ASP A 139 -11.43 11.98 -24.68
C ASP A 139 -9.98 11.48 -24.55
N ASP A 140 -9.03 12.37 -24.27
CA ASP A 140 -7.61 12.03 -24.07
C ASP A 140 -7.45 11.07 -22.86
N LEU A 141 -8.18 11.31 -21.77
CA LEU A 141 -8.15 10.46 -20.57
C LEU A 141 -8.89 9.14 -20.79
N GLU A 142 -9.93 9.13 -21.63
CA GLU A 142 -10.61 7.92 -22.06
C GLU A 142 -9.68 7.04 -22.91
N ALA A 143 -8.75 7.61 -23.68
CA ALA A 143 -7.77 6.85 -24.44
C ALA A 143 -6.67 6.19 -23.57
N VAL A 144 -6.51 6.59 -22.30
CA VAL A 144 -5.53 5.99 -21.39
C VAL A 144 -5.95 4.58 -20.99
N ASP A 145 -5.13 3.58 -21.35
CA ASP A 145 -5.33 2.18 -20.97
C ASP A 145 -4.85 1.90 -19.53
N ALA A 146 -5.56 2.48 -18.54
CA ALA A 146 -5.24 2.28 -17.13
C ALA A 146 -5.25 0.78 -16.76
N ALA A 147 -6.19 0.01 -17.29
CA ALA A 147 -6.30 -1.42 -17.04
C ALA A 147 -5.10 -2.21 -17.58
N GLY A 148 -4.58 -1.89 -18.77
CA GLY A 148 -3.37 -2.49 -19.30
C GLY A 148 -2.10 -2.08 -18.55
N ILE A 149 -2.07 -0.85 -18.00
CA ILE A 149 -0.94 -0.36 -17.20
C ILE A 149 -0.82 -1.10 -15.86
N VAL A 150 -1.93 -1.35 -15.15
CA VAL A 150 -1.89 -1.97 -13.81
C VAL A 150 -2.32 -3.45 -13.77
N GLY A 151 -3.10 -3.92 -14.74
CA GLY A 151 -3.70 -5.24 -14.75
C GLY A 151 -2.72 -6.39 -15.02
N GLY A 152 -3.00 -7.57 -14.45
CA GLY A 152 -2.25 -8.80 -14.74
C GLY A 152 -0.81 -8.86 -14.22
N LYS A 153 -0.36 -7.85 -13.47
CA LYS A 153 1.03 -7.71 -12.99
C LYS A 153 1.27 -8.27 -11.58
N GLY A 154 0.26 -8.88 -10.97
CA GLY A 154 0.32 -9.43 -9.61
C GLY A 154 0.22 -8.37 -8.51
N PHE A 155 -0.29 -7.18 -8.82
CA PHE A 155 -0.56 -6.12 -7.87
C PHE A 155 -1.78 -6.43 -7.00
N ASP A 156 -1.88 -5.71 -5.89
CA ASP A 156 -3.07 -5.76 -5.04
C ASP A 156 -4.31 -5.31 -5.82
N MET A 157 -5.43 -6.01 -5.64
CA MET A 157 -6.67 -5.74 -6.37
C MET A 157 -7.20 -4.33 -6.10
N ALA A 158 -7.00 -3.79 -4.89
CA ALA A 158 -7.41 -2.42 -4.56
C ALA A 158 -6.65 -1.40 -5.39
N VAL A 159 -5.34 -1.57 -5.62
CA VAL A 159 -4.54 -0.68 -6.47
C VAL A 159 -5.04 -0.73 -7.92
N VAL A 160 -5.34 -1.93 -8.42
CA VAL A 160 -5.86 -2.09 -9.79
C VAL A 160 -7.22 -1.40 -9.94
N LEU A 161 -8.12 -1.61 -8.99
CA LEU A 161 -9.45 -0.99 -8.98
C LEU A 161 -9.36 0.54 -8.85
N ASN A 162 -8.48 1.05 -7.98
CA ASN A 162 -8.27 2.49 -7.83
C ASN A 162 -7.79 3.12 -9.14
N ALA A 163 -6.83 2.52 -9.85
CA ALA A 163 -6.37 3.06 -11.13
C ALA A 163 -7.48 3.11 -12.20
N VAL A 164 -8.32 2.07 -12.27
CA VAL A 164 -9.44 2.00 -13.23
C VAL A 164 -10.56 2.98 -12.85
N ASN A 165 -10.94 3.01 -11.58
CA ASN A 165 -11.98 3.90 -11.06
C ASN A 165 -11.55 5.37 -11.15
N ALA A 166 -10.28 5.66 -10.88
CA ALA A 166 -9.70 6.98 -11.01
C ALA A 166 -9.95 7.56 -12.41
N ARG A 167 -9.52 6.84 -13.45
CA ARG A 167 -9.75 7.23 -14.85
C ARG A 167 -11.24 7.40 -15.12
N ALA A 168 -12.06 6.40 -14.80
CA ALA A 168 -13.49 6.43 -15.11
C ALA A 168 -14.21 7.63 -14.47
N ARG A 169 -13.94 7.90 -13.19
CA ARG A 169 -14.52 9.03 -12.45
C ARG A 169 -13.98 10.37 -12.95
N MET A 170 -12.70 10.49 -13.23
CA MET A 170 -12.15 11.72 -13.82
C MET A 170 -12.77 12.01 -15.18
N VAL A 171 -12.92 11.01 -16.06
CA VAL A 171 -13.62 11.16 -17.35
C VAL A 171 -15.07 11.60 -17.14
N GLN A 172 -15.79 10.98 -16.21
CA GLN A 172 -17.17 11.35 -15.89
C GLN A 172 -17.26 12.79 -15.37
N GLY A 173 -16.34 13.20 -14.48
CA GLY A 173 -16.24 14.57 -13.97
C GLY A 173 -15.98 15.57 -15.09
N LEU A 174 -15.05 15.28 -15.99
CA LEU A 174 -14.75 16.14 -17.15
C LEU A 174 -15.95 16.29 -18.11
N ARG A 175 -16.70 15.22 -18.34
CA ARG A 175 -17.95 15.29 -19.12
C ARG A 175 -19.02 16.15 -18.45
N LEU A 176 -19.10 16.10 -17.12
CA LEU A 176 -20.00 16.97 -16.35
C LEU A 176 -19.53 18.44 -16.39
N PHE A 177 -18.22 18.71 -16.29
CA PHE A 177 -17.68 20.06 -16.48
C PHE A 177 -17.99 20.62 -17.85
N HIS A 178 -17.87 19.80 -18.90
CA HIS A 178 -18.28 20.17 -20.25
C HIS A 178 -19.77 20.57 -20.30
N GLN A 179 -20.66 19.78 -19.71
CA GLN A 179 -22.10 20.10 -19.66
C GLN A 179 -22.39 21.38 -18.85
N ALA A 180 -21.71 21.58 -17.72
CA ALA A 180 -21.82 22.81 -16.95
C ALA A 180 -21.40 24.04 -17.76
N ALA A 181 -20.29 23.92 -18.50
CA ALA A 181 -19.79 24.98 -19.36
C ALA A 181 -20.75 25.29 -20.52
N LEU A 182 -21.36 24.29 -21.16
CA LEU A 182 -22.39 24.53 -22.17
C LEU A 182 -23.62 25.24 -21.60
N LEU A 183 -24.10 24.83 -20.41
CA LEU A 183 -25.20 25.51 -19.74
C LEU A 183 -24.86 26.95 -19.38
N ALA A 184 -23.61 27.23 -19.01
CA ALA A 184 -23.12 28.57 -18.73
C ALA A 184 -23.07 29.44 -20.00
N ALA A 185 -22.62 28.88 -21.12
CA ALA A 185 -22.64 29.54 -22.42
C ALA A 185 -24.08 29.84 -22.88
N ASP A 186 -24.99 28.87 -22.76
CA ASP A 186 -26.42 29.08 -23.04
C ASP A 186 -27.00 30.19 -22.14
N ALA A 187 -26.61 30.23 -20.86
CA ALA A 187 -27.08 31.26 -19.93
C ALA A 187 -26.65 32.67 -20.35
N ALA A 188 -25.44 32.82 -20.90
CA ALA A 188 -24.90 34.09 -21.36
C ALA A 188 -25.65 34.67 -22.57
N GLU A 189 -26.35 33.84 -23.34
CA GLU A 189 -27.17 34.26 -24.48
C GLU A 189 -28.63 34.59 -24.08
N GLN A 190 -29.01 34.35 -22.82
CA GLN A 190 -30.35 34.60 -22.31
C GLN A 190 -30.36 35.82 -21.38
N ASP A 191 -31.56 36.37 -21.15
CA ASP A 191 -31.79 37.46 -20.21
C ASP A 191 -32.72 37.04 -19.06
N GLY A 192 -32.65 37.80 -17.96
CA GLY A 192 -33.61 37.74 -16.86
C GLY A 192 -33.66 36.40 -16.12
N GLU A 193 -34.87 35.95 -15.76
CA GLU A 193 -35.07 34.76 -14.93
C GLU A 193 -34.55 33.47 -15.58
N LEU A 194 -34.57 33.39 -16.92
CA LEU A 194 -34.07 32.21 -17.62
C LEU A 194 -32.55 32.08 -17.49
N ALA A 195 -31.82 33.18 -17.68
CA ALA A 195 -30.37 33.22 -17.48
C ALA A 195 -30.01 32.80 -16.06
N ALA A 196 -30.66 33.37 -15.04
CA ALA A 196 -30.42 33.02 -13.64
C ALA A 196 -30.66 31.51 -13.35
N ARG A 197 -31.72 30.91 -13.93
CA ARG A 197 -31.99 29.47 -13.79
C ARG A 197 -30.94 28.60 -14.47
N LEU A 198 -30.43 29.02 -15.63
CA LEU A 198 -29.38 28.29 -16.34
C LEU A 198 -28.04 28.37 -15.60
N VAL A 199 -27.65 29.56 -15.10
CA VAL A 199 -26.47 29.74 -14.25
C VAL A 199 -26.56 28.86 -13.00
N THR A 200 -27.71 28.85 -12.32
CA THR A 200 -27.92 28.00 -11.13
C THR A 200 -27.70 26.52 -11.46
N ARG A 201 -28.28 26.03 -12.57
CA ARG A 201 -28.09 24.64 -13.01
C ARG A 201 -26.66 24.35 -13.42
N ALA A 202 -26.00 25.28 -14.13
CA ALA A 202 -24.61 25.15 -14.52
C ALA A 202 -23.72 25.00 -13.29
N LYS A 203 -23.94 25.81 -12.25
CA LYS A 203 -23.26 25.72 -10.96
C LYS A 203 -23.49 24.38 -10.25
N ASP A 204 -24.75 23.92 -10.16
CA ASP A 204 -25.06 22.63 -9.54
C ASP A 204 -24.35 21.46 -10.25
N VAL A 205 -24.31 21.49 -11.60
CA VAL A 205 -23.60 20.48 -12.40
C VAL A 205 -22.09 20.62 -12.24
N PHE A 206 -21.55 21.84 -12.18
CA PHE A 206 -20.13 22.11 -11.94
C PHE A 206 -19.67 21.56 -10.58
N ASP A 207 -20.46 21.76 -9.52
CA ASP A 207 -20.16 21.24 -8.18
C ASP A 207 -20.21 19.71 -8.14
N LEU A 208 -21.18 19.11 -8.83
CA LEU A 208 -21.23 17.65 -8.99
C LEU A 208 -20.02 17.13 -9.76
N ALA A 209 -19.64 17.80 -10.86
CA ALA A 209 -18.46 17.48 -11.65
C ALA A 209 -17.20 17.51 -10.80
N GLY A 210 -17.04 18.57 -9.98
CA GLY A 210 -15.93 18.72 -9.05
C GLY A 210 -15.83 17.57 -8.04
N ARG A 211 -16.96 17.15 -7.45
CA ARG A 211 -16.97 15.99 -6.52
C ARG A 211 -16.56 14.69 -7.22
N VAL A 212 -17.18 14.36 -8.35
CA VAL A 212 -16.88 13.12 -9.09
C VAL A 212 -15.43 13.11 -9.58
N PHE A 213 -14.94 14.25 -10.09
CA PHE A 213 -13.56 14.39 -10.51
C PHE A 213 -12.59 14.25 -9.33
N ALA A 214 -12.86 14.91 -8.20
CA ALA A 214 -12.03 14.84 -7.01
C ALA A 214 -11.95 13.41 -6.45
N ASP A 215 -13.05 12.65 -6.44
CA ASP A 215 -13.05 11.25 -6.03
C ASP A 215 -12.16 10.40 -6.97
N GLY A 216 -12.19 10.67 -8.28
CA GLY A 216 -11.31 10.01 -9.24
C GLY A 216 -9.84 10.40 -9.07
N TYR A 217 -9.56 11.67 -8.82
CA TYR A 217 -8.21 12.17 -8.55
C TYR A 217 -7.65 11.61 -7.23
N HIS A 218 -8.49 11.45 -6.20
CA HIS A 218 -8.09 10.81 -4.96
C HIS A 218 -7.67 9.35 -5.18
N ASP A 219 -8.47 8.56 -5.92
CA ASP A 219 -8.10 7.18 -6.30
C ASP A 219 -6.76 7.15 -7.07
N TYR A 220 -6.52 8.13 -7.94
CA TYR A 220 -5.25 8.29 -8.67
C TYR A 220 -4.07 8.58 -7.72
N VAL A 221 -4.26 9.45 -6.73
CA VAL A 221 -3.24 9.74 -5.70
C VAL A 221 -2.97 8.51 -4.83
N GLU A 222 -3.99 7.73 -4.45
CA GLU A 222 -3.82 6.49 -3.69
C GLU A 222 -2.96 5.46 -4.42
N VAL A 223 -3.08 5.36 -5.75
CA VAL A 223 -2.18 4.51 -6.57
C VAL A 223 -0.74 4.99 -6.47
N GLN A 224 -0.50 6.30 -6.52
CA GLN A 224 0.84 6.88 -6.40
C GLN A 224 1.43 6.71 -4.99
N LEU A 225 0.60 6.84 -3.95
CA LEU A 225 0.98 6.60 -2.56
C LEU A 225 1.37 5.14 -2.34
N ALA A 226 0.54 4.19 -2.82
CA ALA A 226 0.83 2.76 -2.75
C ALA A 226 2.14 2.39 -3.48
N ALA A 227 2.47 3.11 -4.55
CA ALA A 227 3.69 2.94 -5.33
C ALA A 227 4.91 3.70 -4.78
N GLY A 228 4.73 4.56 -3.77
CA GLY A 228 5.80 5.40 -3.21
C GLY A 228 6.36 6.43 -4.21
N VAL A 229 5.51 6.93 -5.12
CA VAL A 229 5.88 7.94 -6.15
C VAL A 229 5.15 9.26 -6.00
N PHE A 230 4.22 9.36 -5.04
CA PHE A 230 3.51 10.60 -4.76
C PHE A 230 4.45 11.67 -4.22
N GLU A 231 4.44 12.83 -4.86
CA GLU A 231 5.19 14.02 -4.45
C GLU A 231 4.18 15.08 -3.99
N PRO A 232 4.07 15.37 -2.68
CA PRO A 232 3.12 16.38 -2.21
C PRO A 232 3.54 17.76 -2.72
N VAL A 233 2.57 18.51 -3.24
CA VAL A 233 2.76 19.92 -3.59
C VAL A 233 2.82 20.71 -2.28
N ILE A 234 4.02 21.19 -1.91
CA ILE A 234 4.21 22.05 -0.73
C ILE A 234 3.86 23.48 -1.14
N PRO A 235 2.94 24.17 -0.43
CA PRO A 235 2.68 25.58 -0.70
C PRO A 235 3.98 26.36 -0.48
N THR A 236 4.49 27.00 -1.53
CA THR A 236 5.55 28.00 -1.39
C THR A 236 4.90 29.25 -0.80
N GLY A 237 5.03 29.41 0.52
CA GLY A 237 4.65 30.64 1.21
C GLY A 237 5.54 31.82 0.82
#